data_AF-A0AAE6RBH1-F1
#
_entry.id   AF-A0AAE6RBH1-F1
#
_cell.length_a   1.000
_cell.length_b   1.000
_cell.length_c   1.000
_cell.angle_alpha   90.00
_cell.angle_beta   90.00
_cell.angle_gamma   90.00
#
_symmetry.space_group_name_H-M   'P 1'
#
loop_
_entity.id
_entity.type
_entity.pdbx_description
1 polymer ?
#
loop_
_entity_poly.entity_id
_entity_poly.type
_entity_poly.pdbx_seq_one_letter_code
_entity_poly.pdbx_strand_id
1 'polypeptide(L)'
;MKYSSTGAGFARAAKPLSLLLGLGPLYAQGAFLDDSKANLTFRNFYYNHDLRDSTKPAQSKLEEWAQGFILKGESGYTDTAVGVGVDVYAGLGLKLDSSPSRSGTALLPGAYNRAGGPRNADPRSVDEFSEATAAVKFKYSKSELKVGGLFPKIPLVSSGDARLLPQFFEGAMLDIRELDNLDIGLGQMRRVNQREFAGARDIQVGNYYSVFSDRFDYLGGTWRATSQTSLGVWTGRLEDVYQQTLYTGTHTLKAGDWNLSETLNYLDTGESGSEKAGQLDSRMTSAMLSANLRAQTFRLGYQYNAGDSALPFIHDTDLPGVANAVQVLRFDRAQERSWQARYDLDFAALGVPGLTAFARYVKGDNFKVAGEDGSEWERNLDITYVIQSGPLKNLALRWRNVELQGDATGRRDENRVIIAYTLPLF
;
A
#
# COMPACT_ATOMS: atom_id res chain seq x y z
N MET A 1 11.73 15.47 -44.36
CA MET A 1 11.84 14.01 -44.16
C MET A 1 10.64 13.55 -43.37
N LYS A 2 9.77 12.76 -43.99
CA LYS A 2 8.54 12.20 -43.40
C LYS A 2 8.93 10.97 -42.57
N TYR A 3 8.69 10.97 -41.26
CA TYR A 3 8.67 9.74 -40.48
C TYR A 3 7.23 9.28 -40.30
N SER A 4 7.01 8.09 -40.83
CA SER A 4 5.78 7.33 -40.91
C SER A 4 5.31 6.88 -39.52
N SER A 5 4.04 7.13 -39.21
CA SER A 5 3.30 6.56 -38.10
C SER A 5 2.92 5.11 -38.40
N THR A 6 3.63 4.15 -37.80
CA THR A 6 3.16 2.76 -37.71
C THR A 6 2.48 2.54 -36.36
N GLY A 7 1.16 2.42 -36.40
CA GLY A 7 0.36 1.94 -35.28
C GLY A 7 0.72 0.48 -34.98
N ALA A 8 1.16 0.23 -33.75
CA ALA A 8 1.31 -1.13 -33.23
C ALA A 8 -0.02 -1.52 -32.58
N GLY A 9 -0.79 -2.34 -33.28
CA GLY A 9 -1.95 -3.03 -32.71
C GLY A 9 -1.51 -4.00 -31.62
N PHE A 10 -2.02 -3.79 -30.41
CA PHE A 10 -1.95 -4.77 -29.34
C PHE A 10 -2.94 -5.90 -29.62
N ALA A 11 -2.49 -6.89 -30.39
CA ALA A 11 -3.12 -8.19 -30.45
C ALA A 11 -2.03 -9.24 -30.63
N ARG A 12 -1.71 -9.98 -29.57
CA ARG A 12 -1.20 -11.36 -29.70
C ARG A 12 -1.29 -12.13 -28.39
N ALA A 13 -2.28 -13.03 -28.41
CA ALA A 13 -2.25 -14.40 -27.91
C ALA A 13 -2.05 -14.61 -26.40
N ALA A 14 -3.18 -14.69 -25.70
CA ALA A 14 -3.30 -15.56 -24.54
C ALA A 14 -2.98 -17.00 -24.99
N LYS A 15 -1.83 -17.53 -24.58
CA LYS A 15 -1.59 -18.97 -24.65
C LYS A 15 -2.41 -19.62 -23.52
N PRO A 16 -3.23 -20.65 -23.79
CA PRO A 16 -3.90 -21.36 -22.72
C PRO A 16 -2.83 -22.01 -21.85
N LEU A 17 -2.82 -21.62 -20.57
CA LEU A 17 -2.08 -22.29 -19.52
C LEU A 17 -2.65 -23.71 -19.42
N SER A 18 -2.08 -24.63 -20.19
CA SER A 18 -2.42 -26.05 -20.15
C SER A 18 -1.82 -26.59 -18.87
N LEU A 19 -2.60 -26.51 -17.79
CA LEU A 19 -2.27 -27.06 -16.49
C LEU A 19 -2.04 -28.57 -16.66
N LEU A 20 -0.86 -29.04 -16.28
CA LEU A 20 -0.56 -30.45 -16.03
C LEU A 20 -1.44 -30.92 -14.86
N LEU A 21 -2.70 -31.29 -15.15
CA LEU A 21 -3.54 -32.12 -14.28
C LEU A 21 -3.06 -33.57 -14.41
N GLY A 22 -1.84 -33.82 -13.93
CA GLY A 22 -1.32 -35.16 -13.74
C GLY A 22 -1.88 -35.76 -12.46
N LEU A 23 -3.00 -36.50 -12.60
CA LEU A 23 -3.43 -37.62 -11.75
C LEU A 23 -3.02 -37.56 -10.26
N GLY A 24 -3.59 -36.63 -9.50
CA GLY A 24 -3.76 -36.78 -8.05
C GLY A 24 -5.06 -37.54 -7.74
N PRO A 25 -5.12 -38.36 -6.67
CA PRO A 25 -6.33 -39.09 -6.32
C PRO A 25 -7.51 -38.13 -6.11
N LEU A 26 -8.71 -38.51 -6.59
CA LEU A 26 -9.95 -37.73 -6.54
C LEU A 26 -10.31 -37.20 -5.14
N TYR A 27 -9.79 -37.82 -4.08
CA TYR A 27 -9.95 -37.37 -2.68
C TYR A 27 -9.23 -36.04 -2.37
N ALA A 28 -8.15 -35.71 -3.08
CA ALA A 28 -7.40 -34.46 -2.89
C ALA A 28 -8.14 -33.23 -3.42
N GLN A 29 -9.24 -33.40 -4.18
CA GLN A 29 -10.02 -32.31 -4.77
C GLN A 29 -11.06 -31.70 -3.81
N GLY A 30 -11.53 -32.47 -2.81
CA GLY A 30 -12.57 -32.04 -1.86
C GLY A 30 -12.15 -30.80 -1.08
N ALA A 31 -11.16 -30.93 -0.20
CA ALA A 31 -10.65 -29.81 0.60
C ALA A 31 -10.14 -28.62 -0.26
N PHE A 32 -9.58 -28.89 -1.44
CA PHE A 32 -9.17 -27.83 -2.36
C PHE A 32 -10.34 -26.95 -2.81
N LEU A 33 -11.48 -27.54 -3.15
CA LEU A 33 -12.68 -26.82 -3.59
C LEU A 33 -13.56 -26.37 -2.42
N ASP A 34 -13.76 -27.22 -1.42
CA ASP A 34 -14.64 -26.98 -0.27
C ASP A 34 -14.15 -25.82 0.61
N ASP A 35 -12.83 -25.66 0.76
CA ASP A 35 -12.24 -24.53 1.50
C ASP A 35 -11.98 -23.30 0.60
N SER A 36 -12.39 -23.35 -0.68
CA SER A 36 -12.21 -22.22 -1.58
C SER A 36 -13.11 -21.05 -1.19
N LYS A 37 -12.59 -19.84 -1.34
CA LYS A 37 -13.33 -18.60 -1.14
C LYS A 37 -13.10 -17.66 -2.29
N ALA A 38 -14.16 -17.01 -2.76
CA ALA A 38 -14.02 -15.95 -3.75
C ALA A 38 -14.89 -14.75 -3.41
N ASN A 39 -14.34 -13.56 -3.64
CA ASN A 39 -15.00 -12.30 -3.42
C ASN A 39 -14.89 -11.41 -4.65
N LEU A 40 -16.00 -10.77 -5.02
CA LEU A 40 -16.04 -9.70 -6.00
C LEU A 40 -16.31 -8.37 -5.29
N THR A 41 -15.35 -7.45 -5.35
CA THR A 41 -15.50 -6.11 -4.78
C THR A 41 -15.76 -5.10 -5.89
N PHE A 42 -16.84 -4.35 -5.73
CA PHE A 42 -17.18 -3.17 -6.52
C PHE A 42 -16.62 -1.96 -5.78
N ARG A 43 -15.81 -1.13 -6.43
CA ARG A 43 -15.24 0.09 -5.84
C ARG A 43 -15.45 1.27 -6.76
N ASN A 44 -16.39 2.13 -6.41
CA ASN A 44 -16.58 3.42 -7.07
C ASN A 44 -15.69 4.46 -6.38
N PHE A 45 -14.86 5.17 -7.14
CA PHE A 45 -13.82 6.05 -6.58
C PHE A 45 -13.81 7.38 -7.32
N TYR A 46 -14.29 8.42 -6.64
CA TYR A 46 -14.08 9.81 -7.05
C TYR A 46 -12.88 10.39 -6.30
N TYR A 47 -11.97 11.00 -7.04
CA TYR A 47 -10.76 11.64 -6.51
C TYR A 47 -10.63 13.05 -7.06
N ASN A 48 -10.36 14.01 -6.19
CA ASN A 48 -10.04 15.38 -6.54
C ASN A 48 -8.88 15.87 -5.67
N HIS A 49 -7.86 16.44 -6.30
CA HIS A 49 -6.69 17.03 -5.66
C HIS A 49 -6.45 18.42 -6.29
N ASP A 50 -6.79 19.47 -5.56
CA ASP A 50 -6.66 20.86 -5.97
C ASP A 50 -5.24 21.37 -5.64
N LEU A 51 -4.53 21.89 -6.66
CA LEU A 51 -3.17 22.39 -6.54
C LEU A 51 -3.23 23.92 -6.37
N ARG A 52 -3.48 24.37 -5.13
CA ARG A 52 -3.85 25.77 -4.81
C ARG A 52 -2.83 26.82 -5.27
N ASP A 53 -1.54 26.48 -5.25
CA ASP A 53 -0.46 27.40 -5.63
C ASP A 53 0.06 27.17 -7.06
N SER A 54 -0.58 26.29 -7.82
CA SER A 54 -0.17 26.02 -9.21
C SER A 54 -0.42 27.23 -10.12
N THR A 55 0.52 27.48 -11.02
CA THR A 55 0.41 28.54 -12.03
C THR A 55 0.53 27.95 -13.43
N LYS A 56 -0.15 28.56 -14.41
CA LYS A 56 -0.08 28.11 -15.80
C LYS A 56 1.37 28.15 -16.29
N PRO A 57 1.84 27.14 -17.06
CA PRO A 57 1.05 26.10 -17.72
C PRO A 57 0.83 24.81 -16.91
N ALA A 58 1.19 24.76 -15.62
CA ALA A 58 0.96 23.58 -14.78
C ALA A 58 -0.54 23.28 -14.60
N GLN A 59 -0.87 22.03 -14.23
CA GLN A 59 -2.24 21.64 -13.91
C GLN A 59 -2.73 22.38 -12.66
N SER A 60 -3.99 22.82 -12.68
CA SER A 60 -4.64 23.39 -11.49
C SER A 60 -5.21 22.34 -10.54
N LYS A 61 -5.53 21.14 -11.06
CA LYS A 61 -6.05 20.02 -10.27
C LYS A 61 -5.82 18.69 -10.95
N LEU A 62 -5.88 17.61 -10.17
CA LEU A 62 -6.03 16.23 -10.60
C LEU A 62 -7.43 15.77 -10.17
N GLU A 63 -8.29 15.34 -11.08
CA GLU A 63 -9.67 14.99 -10.77
C GLU A 63 -10.19 13.95 -11.75
N GLU A 64 -10.54 12.78 -11.24
CA GLU A 64 -11.04 11.64 -12.01
C GLU A 64 -12.07 10.85 -11.20
N TRP A 65 -12.97 10.18 -11.92
CA TRP A 65 -13.96 9.27 -11.37
C TRP A 65 -13.89 7.94 -12.12
N ALA A 66 -13.82 6.84 -11.37
CA ALA A 66 -13.70 5.51 -11.95
C ALA A 66 -14.47 4.45 -11.14
N GLN A 67 -14.79 3.35 -11.83
CA GLN A 67 -15.38 2.13 -11.25
C GLN A 67 -14.39 0.98 -11.35
N GLY A 68 -14.09 0.36 -10.21
CA GLY A 68 -13.23 -0.83 -10.09
C GLY A 68 -14.05 -2.08 -9.81
N PHE A 69 -13.63 -3.20 -10.40
CA PHE A 69 -14.11 -4.55 -10.10
C PHE A 69 -12.89 -5.38 -9.72
N ILE A 70 -12.88 -5.91 -8.50
CA ILE A 70 -11.75 -6.65 -7.95
C ILE A 70 -12.24 -8.05 -7.57
N LEU A 71 -11.84 -9.04 -8.36
CA LEU A 71 -12.02 -10.45 -8.03
C LEU A 71 -10.79 -10.94 -7.26
N LYS A 72 -11.01 -11.53 -6.10
CA LYS A 72 -9.99 -12.28 -5.35
C LYS A 72 -10.53 -13.66 -5.04
N GLY A 73 -9.78 -14.69 -5.41
CA GLY A 73 -10.10 -16.08 -5.14
C GLY A 73 -8.93 -16.77 -4.47
N GLU A 74 -9.22 -17.60 -3.47
CA GLU A 74 -8.25 -18.42 -2.76
C GLU A 74 -8.78 -19.84 -2.71
N SER A 75 -8.05 -20.81 -3.25
CA SER A 75 -8.44 -22.21 -3.09
C SER A 75 -8.16 -22.70 -1.67
N GLY A 76 -8.72 -23.86 -1.31
CA GLY A 76 -8.19 -24.68 -0.24
C GLY A 76 -6.82 -25.29 -0.57
N TYR A 77 -6.40 -26.25 0.24
CA TYR A 77 -5.19 -27.03 0.02
C TYR A 77 -5.53 -28.48 -0.34
N THR A 78 -4.74 -29.11 -1.20
CA THR A 78 -4.83 -30.56 -1.40
C THR A 78 -4.53 -31.31 -0.11
N ASP A 79 -5.24 -32.42 0.11
CA ASP A 79 -5.03 -33.31 1.25
C ASP A 79 -3.79 -34.20 1.04
N THR A 80 -2.62 -33.58 1.18
CA THR A 80 -1.29 -34.19 1.00
C THR A 80 -0.34 -33.66 2.07
N ALA A 81 0.76 -34.38 2.34
CA ALA A 81 1.75 -33.97 3.35
C ALA A 81 2.27 -32.54 3.15
N VAL A 82 2.45 -32.16 1.88
CA VAL A 82 2.57 -30.75 1.47
C VAL A 82 1.29 -30.41 0.73
N GLY A 83 0.43 -29.58 1.32
CA GLY A 83 -0.79 -29.12 0.68
C GLY A 83 -0.46 -28.13 -0.43
N VAL A 84 -1.14 -28.23 -1.57
CA VAL A 84 -0.98 -27.33 -2.73
C VAL A 84 -2.29 -26.58 -2.96
N GLY A 85 -2.20 -25.28 -3.21
CA GLY A 85 -3.32 -24.38 -3.48
C GLY A 85 -2.99 -23.36 -4.56
N VAL A 86 -3.99 -22.57 -4.95
CA VAL A 86 -3.85 -21.45 -5.88
C VAL A 86 -4.62 -20.24 -5.35
N ASP A 87 -4.00 -19.07 -5.40
CA ASP A 87 -4.66 -17.77 -5.22
C ASP A 87 -4.71 -17.05 -6.56
N VAL A 88 -5.82 -16.35 -6.83
CA VAL A 88 -6.05 -15.58 -8.06
C VAL A 88 -6.54 -14.17 -7.73
N TYR A 89 -6.12 -13.23 -8.57
CA TYR A 89 -6.59 -11.85 -8.58
C TYR A 89 -6.88 -11.43 -10.03
N ALA A 90 -8.00 -10.74 -10.21
CA ALA A 90 -8.30 -10.02 -11.45
C ALA A 90 -8.96 -8.67 -11.12
N GLY A 91 -8.45 -7.62 -11.76
CA GLY A 91 -8.93 -6.25 -11.63
C GLY A 91 -9.38 -5.71 -12.98
N LEU A 92 -10.49 -4.98 -12.97
CA LEU A 92 -10.98 -4.16 -14.09
C LEU A 92 -11.28 -2.76 -13.58
N GLY A 93 -10.70 -1.74 -14.22
CA GLY A 93 -11.01 -0.33 -13.98
C GLY A 93 -11.69 0.28 -15.19
N LEU A 94 -12.81 0.96 -14.97
CA LEU A 94 -13.57 1.70 -15.99
C LEU A 94 -13.58 3.18 -15.66
N LYS A 95 -13.26 4.03 -16.64
CA LYS A 95 -13.37 5.48 -16.53
C LYS A 95 -14.84 5.89 -16.55
N LEU A 96 -15.24 6.70 -15.57
CA LEU A 96 -16.54 7.37 -15.55
C LEU A 96 -16.39 8.85 -15.95
N ASP A 97 -15.34 9.51 -15.48
CA ASP A 97 -15.05 10.91 -15.82
C ASP A 97 -13.55 11.23 -15.69
N SER A 98 -12.99 11.89 -16.71
CA SER A 98 -11.62 12.42 -16.74
C SER A 98 -11.47 13.37 -17.94
N SER A 99 -10.48 14.26 -17.90
CA SER A 99 -10.07 15.01 -19.09
C SER A 99 -8.56 15.27 -19.11
N PRO A 100 -7.97 15.57 -20.28
CA PRO A 100 -6.53 15.84 -20.40
C PRO A 100 -6.01 17.02 -19.57
N SER A 101 -6.86 17.89 -19.03
CA SER A 101 -6.39 18.98 -18.15
C SER A 101 -6.27 18.56 -16.68
N ARG A 102 -6.92 17.46 -16.28
CA ARG A 102 -7.05 17.01 -14.88
C ARG A 102 -6.81 15.51 -14.66
N SER A 103 -6.33 14.79 -15.66
CA SER A 103 -5.89 13.40 -15.51
C SER A 103 -4.60 13.28 -14.71
N GLY A 104 -4.30 12.07 -14.24
CA GLY A 104 -3.06 11.76 -13.52
C GLY A 104 -3.26 11.49 -12.03
N THR A 105 -4.47 11.08 -11.62
CA THR A 105 -4.79 10.79 -10.22
C THR A 105 -4.26 9.44 -9.73
N ALA A 106 -3.75 8.61 -10.66
CA ALA A 106 -3.47 7.19 -10.47
C ALA A 106 -4.73 6.34 -10.19
N LEU A 107 -5.93 6.82 -10.55
CA LEU A 107 -7.11 5.96 -10.71
C LEU A 107 -7.15 5.28 -12.08
N LEU A 108 -6.60 5.94 -13.10
CA LEU A 108 -6.62 5.51 -14.49
C LEU A 108 -5.22 5.71 -15.13
N PRO A 109 -4.70 4.73 -15.88
CA PRO A 109 -3.46 4.89 -16.64
C PRO A 109 -3.59 5.90 -17.79
N GLY A 110 -2.46 6.43 -18.26
CA GLY A 110 -2.36 7.17 -19.54
C GLY A 110 -1.76 8.58 -19.44
N ALA A 111 -1.88 9.25 -18.29
CA ALA A 111 -1.34 10.61 -18.12
C ALA A 111 0.20 10.66 -18.11
N TYR A 112 0.85 9.57 -17.68
CA TYR A 112 2.30 9.43 -17.57
C TYR A 112 2.74 8.08 -18.15
N ASN A 113 4.02 7.97 -18.54
CA ASN A 113 4.62 6.69 -18.95
C ASN A 113 5.33 5.97 -17.79
N ARG A 114 5.72 6.73 -16.75
CA ARG A 114 6.34 6.27 -15.50
C ARG A 114 6.03 7.26 -14.39
N ALA A 115 5.99 6.81 -13.13
CA ALA A 115 5.83 7.72 -12.00
C ALA A 115 7.02 8.70 -11.93
N GLY A 116 6.76 9.94 -11.52
CA GLY A 116 7.75 11.03 -11.51
C GLY A 116 8.30 11.45 -12.89
N GLY A 117 7.81 10.86 -13.98
CA GLY A 117 8.17 11.24 -15.34
C GLY A 117 7.44 12.49 -15.83
N PRO A 118 7.88 13.08 -16.96
CA PRO A 118 7.12 14.14 -17.61
C PRO A 118 5.74 13.63 -18.01
N ARG A 119 4.76 14.52 -17.94
CA ARG A 119 3.41 14.27 -18.40
C ARG A 119 3.40 14.00 -19.91
N ASN A 120 2.57 13.08 -20.36
CA ASN A 120 2.46 12.75 -21.79
C ASN A 120 1.95 13.95 -22.60
N ALA A 121 2.41 14.08 -23.83
CA ALA A 121 1.94 15.13 -24.76
C ALA A 121 0.43 15.03 -25.02
N ASP A 122 -0.08 13.79 -25.05
CA ASP A 122 -1.51 13.48 -24.95
C ASP A 122 -1.77 12.75 -23.62
N PRO A 123 -2.17 13.46 -22.56
CA PRO A 123 -2.35 12.87 -21.24
C PRO A 123 -3.77 12.35 -21.03
N ARG A 124 -4.44 11.86 -22.07
CA ARG A 124 -5.75 11.23 -21.93
C ARG A 124 -5.64 9.95 -21.10
N SER A 125 -6.47 9.85 -20.07
CA SER A 125 -6.65 8.60 -19.35
C SER A 125 -7.42 7.60 -20.21
N VAL A 126 -7.02 6.33 -20.15
CA VAL A 126 -7.68 5.23 -20.86
C VAL A 126 -9.15 5.10 -20.43
N ASP A 127 -10.00 4.58 -21.32
CA ASP A 127 -11.41 4.32 -21.01
C ASP A 127 -11.58 3.12 -20.06
N GLU A 128 -10.71 2.13 -20.20
CA GLU A 128 -10.68 0.93 -19.36
C GLU A 128 -9.26 0.37 -19.26
N PHE A 129 -9.00 -0.38 -18.18
CA PHE A 129 -7.78 -1.18 -18.03
C PHE A 129 -8.05 -2.41 -17.18
N SER A 130 -7.27 -3.46 -17.39
CA SER A 130 -7.38 -4.70 -16.63
C SER A 130 -6.02 -5.25 -16.25
N GLU A 131 -5.98 -5.97 -15.15
CA GLU A 131 -4.80 -6.63 -14.63
C GLU A 131 -5.19 -7.95 -13.96
N ALA A 132 -4.30 -8.92 -13.96
CA ALA A 132 -4.54 -10.19 -13.29
C ALA A 132 -3.21 -10.78 -12.84
N THR A 133 -3.26 -11.55 -11.76
CA THR A 133 -2.13 -12.34 -11.30
C THR A 133 -2.61 -13.56 -10.54
N ALA A 134 -1.73 -14.54 -10.36
CA ALA A 134 -2.02 -15.74 -9.60
C ALA A 134 -0.75 -16.23 -8.89
N ALA A 135 -0.93 -16.90 -7.76
CA ALA A 135 0.16 -17.56 -7.05
C ALA A 135 -0.20 -19.02 -6.77
N VAL A 136 0.80 -19.89 -6.92
CA VAL A 136 0.72 -21.24 -6.36
C VAL A 136 1.19 -21.16 -4.91
N LYS A 137 0.44 -21.78 -4.00
CA LYS A 137 0.74 -21.81 -2.56
C LYS A 137 1.00 -23.24 -2.10
N PHE A 138 2.00 -23.41 -1.26
CA PHE A 138 2.41 -24.68 -0.66
C PHE A 138 2.37 -24.55 0.84
N LYS A 139 1.70 -25.49 1.52
CA LYS A 139 1.59 -25.50 2.97
C LYS A 139 2.15 -26.79 3.54
N TYR A 140 3.04 -26.65 4.52
CA TYR A 140 3.55 -27.75 5.32
C TYR A 140 3.45 -27.36 6.79
N SER A 141 2.75 -28.15 7.60
CA SER A 141 2.46 -27.81 9.00
C SER A 141 1.80 -26.41 9.12
N LYS A 142 2.46 -25.46 9.79
CA LYS A 142 1.99 -24.09 10.02
C LYS A 142 2.65 -23.09 9.05
N SER A 143 3.56 -23.54 8.20
CA SER A 143 4.34 -22.72 7.29
C SER A 143 3.78 -22.75 5.86
N GLU A 144 3.91 -21.61 5.16
CA GLU A 144 3.30 -21.39 3.85
C GLU A 144 4.28 -20.68 2.90
N LEU A 145 4.48 -21.25 1.72
CA LEU A 145 5.22 -20.65 0.61
C LEU A 145 4.24 -20.25 -0.49
N LYS A 146 4.26 -18.99 -0.93
CA LYS A 146 3.56 -18.52 -2.13
C LYS A 146 4.55 -18.13 -3.22
N VAL A 147 4.29 -18.54 -4.46
CA VAL A 147 5.11 -18.20 -5.64
C VAL A 147 4.21 -17.71 -6.77
N GLY A 148 4.47 -16.52 -7.29
CA GLY A 148 3.67 -15.86 -8.33
C GLY A 148 3.28 -14.44 -7.93
N GLY A 149 2.01 -14.09 -8.11
CA GLY A 149 1.40 -12.82 -7.72
C GLY A 149 1.18 -12.67 -6.22
N LEU A 150 1.74 -11.63 -5.63
CA LEU A 150 1.82 -11.45 -4.19
C LEU A 150 1.27 -10.08 -3.77
N PHE A 151 0.60 -10.06 -2.62
CA PHE A 151 0.15 -8.84 -1.95
C PHE A 151 0.85 -8.76 -0.58
N PRO A 152 2.15 -8.43 -0.54
CA PRO A 152 2.91 -8.39 0.70
C PRO A 152 2.28 -7.49 1.75
N LYS A 153 2.35 -7.93 3.01
CA LYS A 153 1.93 -7.19 4.19
C LYS A 153 2.98 -7.35 5.28
N ILE A 154 4.21 -6.92 4.98
CA ILE A 154 5.33 -6.91 5.92
C ILE A 154 5.62 -5.47 6.36
N PRO A 155 6.25 -5.25 7.53
CA PRO A 155 6.49 -3.90 8.05
C PRO A 155 7.30 -2.97 7.13
N LEU A 156 8.20 -3.55 6.30
CA LEU A 156 9.03 -2.81 5.33
C LEU A 156 8.30 -2.51 4.02
N VAL A 157 7.36 -3.37 3.62
CA VAL A 157 6.67 -3.32 2.33
C VAL A 157 5.25 -3.87 2.48
N SER A 158 4.26 -2.99 2.34
CA SER A 158 2.86 -3.37 2.24
C SER A 158 2.30 -2.93 0.89
N SER A 159 1.70 -3.86 0.15
CA SER A 159 1.00 -3.55 -1.11
C SER A 159 0.00 -2.41 -0.90
N GLY A 160 0.15 -1.32 -1.66
CA GLY A 160 -0.75 -0.18 -1.57
C GLY A 160 -2.14 -0.49 -2.12
N ASP A 161 -3.19 -0.04 -1.42
CA ASP A 161 -4.59 -0.13 -1.86
C ASP A 161 -5.30 1.25 -1.80
N ALA A 162 -4.53 2.32 -2.00
CA ALA A 162 -4.97 3.70 -1.79
C ALA A 162 -5.66 4.35 -3.01
N ARG A 163 -5.91 3.59 -4.09
CA ARG A 163 -6.50 4.03 -5.37
C ARG A 163 -7.55 3.01 -5.85
N LEU A 164 -7.79 2.93 -7.16
CA LEU A 164 -8.88 2.13 -7.73
C LEU A 164 -8.63 0.62 -7.56
N LEU A 165 -7.46 0.15 -7.99
CA LEU A 165 -7.03 -1.24 -7.89
C LEU A 165 -5.77 -1.35 -6.99
N PRO A 166 -5.58 -2.47 -6.28
CA PRO A 166 -4.43 -2.69 -5.43
C PRO A 166 -3.13 -2.97 -6.21
N GLN A 167 -2.01 -2.49 -5.66
CA GLN A 167 -0.67 -2.87 -6.08
C GLN A 167 -0.39 -4.35 -5.78
N PHE A 168 0.29 -5.05 -6.68
CA PHE A 168 0.81 -6.40 -6.43
C PHE A 168 2.24 -6.57 -6.94
N PHE A 169 2.90 -7.60 -6.44
CA PHE A 169 4.27 -7.97 -6.78
C PHE A 169 4.32 -9.35 -7.42
N GLU A 170 5.39 -9.63 -8.17
CA GLU A 170 5.69 -10.99 -8.64
C GLU A 170 6.94 -11.50 -7.94
N GLY A 171 6.89 -12.69 -7.36
CA GLY A 171 8.01 -13.23 -6.59
C GLY A 171 7.68 -14.48 -5.79
N ALA A 172 8.37 -14.65 -4.67
CA ALA A 172 8.11 -15.69 -3.69
C ALA A 172 8.12 -15.14 -2.26
N MET A 173 7.21 -15.62 -1.41
CA MET A 173 7.14 -15.31 0.03
C MET A 173 6.96 -16.59 0.82
N LEU A 174 7.78 -16.76 1.86
CA LEU A 174 7.72 -17.87 2.80
C LEU A 174 7.44 -17.32 4.19
N ASP A 175 6.31 -17.73 4.78
CA ASP A 175 5.94 -17.48 6.17
C ASP A 175 6.14 -18.77 6.97
N ILE A 176 6.98 -18.71 8.00
CA ILE A 176 7.30 -19.82 8.90
C ILE A 176 6.66 -19.55 10.26
N ARG A 177 5.84 -20.49 10.73
CA ARG A 177 5.12 -20.41 12.01
C ARG A 177 5.23 -21.71 12.83
N GLU A 178 6.36 -22.40 12.71
CA GLU A 178 6.59 -23.68 13.41
C GLU A 178 6.89 -23.50 14.91
N LEU A 179 7.42 -22.33 15.29
CA LEU A 179 7.77 -22.02 16.66
C LEU A 179 6.65 -21.23 17.32
N ASP A 180 6.25 -21.64 18.52
CA ASP A 180 5.24 -20.91 19.27
C ASP A 180 5.74 -19.48 19.55
N ASN A 181 4.83 -18.51 19.39
CA ASN A 181 5.10 -17.09 19.60
C ASN A 181 6.12 -16.43 18.66
N LEU A 182 6.63 -17.12 17.63
CA LEU A 182 7.58 -16.54 16.68
C LEU A 182 7.09 -16.76 15.24
N ASP A 183 6.85 -15.65 14.55
CA ASP A 183 6.57 -15.65 13.12
C ASP A 183 7.84 -15.18 12.39
N ILE A 184 8.29 -15.94 11.38
CA ILE A 184 9.44 -15.58 10.53
C ILE A 184 8.93 -15.44 9.10
N GLY A 185 9.35 -14.39 8.40
CA GLY A 185 9.04 -14.17 7.00
C GLY A 185 10.31 -13.94 6.20
N LEU A 186 10.40 -14.54 5.01
CA LEU A 186 11.45 -14.25 4.04
C LEU A 186 10.92 -14.37 2.62
N GLY A 187 11.50 -13.63 1.70
CA GLY A 187 11.04 -13.65 0.32
C GLY A 187 11.86 -12.79 -0.60
N GLN A 188 11.50 -12.88 -1.88
CA GLN A 188 12.07 -12.10 -2.96
C GLN A 188 10.97 -11.66 -3.91
N MET A 189 10.92 -10.37 -4.21
CA MET A 189 10.06 -9.79 -5.24
C MET A 189 10.92 -9.34 -6.41
N ARG A 190 10.43 -9.51 -7.64
CA ARG A 190 11.17 -9.17 -8.86
C ARG A 190 10.53 -8.06 -9.68
N ARG A 191 9.20 -8.03 -9.67
CA ARG A 191 8.43 -7.04 -10.42
C ARG A 191 7.27 -6.54 -9.57
N VAL A 192 6.78 -5.38 -9.96
CA VAL A 192 5.64 -4.71 -9.34
C VAL A 192 4.66 -4.27 -10.42
N ASN A 193 3.38 -4.42 -10.15
CA ASN A 193 2.33 -3.72 -10.86
C ASN A 193 1.85 -2.56 -9.98
N GLN A 194 2.11 -1.33 -10.43
CA GLN A 194 1.79 -0.08 -9.73
C GLN A 194 0.38 0.40 -10.09
N ARG A 195 -0.24 1.22 -9.24
CA ARG A 195 -1.66 1.58 -9.42
C ARG A 195 -1.92 2.52 -10.61
N GLU A 196 -0.91 3.27 -11.06
CA GLU A 196 -1.01 4.16 -12.22
C GLU A 196 -0.73 3.50 -13.58
N PHE A 197 -0.33 2.21 -13.61
CA PHE A 197 -0.04 1.48 -14.84
C PHE A 197 -0.73 0.11 -14.84
N ALA A 198 -0.87 -0.50 -16.02
CA ALA A 198 -1.24 -1.91 -16.12
C ALA A 198 0.01 -2.71 -16.55
N GLY A 199 0.33 -3.75 -15.78
CA GLY A 199 1.38 -4.72 -16.10
C GLY A 199 2.62 -4.60 -15.23
N ALA A 200 3.24 -5.75 -14.97
CA ALA A 200 4.40 -5.88 -14.10
C ALA A 200 5.67 -5.29 -14.73
N ARG A 201 6.41 -4.50 -13.94
CA ARG A 201 7.65 -3.81 -14.31
C ARG A 201 8.69 -3.93 -13.20
N ASP A 202 9.92 -3.52 -13.49
CA ASP A 202 10.95 -3.39 -12.45
C ASP A 202 10.48 -2.45 -11.33
N ILE A 203 10.95 -2.73 -10.11
CA ILE A 203 10.56 -2.04 -8.88
C ILE A 203 11.16 -0.64 -8.89
N GLN A 204 10.28 0.38 -8.88
CA GLN A 204 10.67 1.78 -8.84
C GLN A 204 10.81 2.29 -7.40
N VAL A 205 11.76 3.19 -7.17
CA VAL A 205 11.95 3.86 -5.88
C VAL A 205 11.08 5.13 -5.79
N GLY A 206 10.37 5.33 -4.67
CA GLY A 206 9.32 6.34 -4.54
C GLY A 206 9.81 7.80 -4.37
N ASN A 207 11.00 8.02 -3.83
CA ASN A 207 11.63 9.35 -3.72
C ASN A 207 12.81 9.55 -4.70
N TYR A 208 13.15 8.50 -5.45
CA TYR A 208 14.16 8.51 -6.51
C TYR A 208 13.56 7.92 -7.79
N TYR A 209 12.58 8.62 -8.39
CA TYR A 209 11.73 8.11 -9.48
C TYR A 209 12.46 7.64 -10.76
N SER A 210 13.73 8.01 -10.95
CA SER A 210 14.55 7.51 -12.06
C SER A 210 15.27 6.19 -11.75
N VAL A 211 15.19 5.71 -10.52
CA VAL A 211 15.89 4.52 -10.02
C VAL A 211 14.96 3.32 -9.98
N PHE A 212 15.45 2.21 -10.51
CA PHE A 212 14.74 0.95 -10.62
C PHE A 212 15.64 -0.21 -10.18
N SER A 213 15.02 -1.27 -9.67
CA SER A 213 15.67 -2.53 -9.35
C SER A 213 14.73 -3.69 -9.72
N ASP A 214 15.28 -4.83 -10.09
CA ASP A 214 14.54 -6.04 -10.45
C ASP A 214 14.50 -7.05 -9.30
N ARG A 215 14.92 -6.64 -8.08
CA ARG A 215 15.00 -7.53 -6.92
C ARG A 215 14.85 -6.78 -5.61
N PHE A 216 13.85 -7.20 -4.82
CA PHE A 216 13.73 -6.87 -3.41
C PHE A 216 13.74 -8.15 -2.59
N ASP A 217 14.81 -8.38 -1.82
CA ASP A 217 14.91 -9.50 -0.87
C ASP A 217 14.53 -9.02 0.54
N TYR A 218 13.92 -9.88 1.34
CA TYR A 218 13.70 -9.59 2.77
C TYR A 218 13.80 -10.83 3.65
N LEU A 219 14.11 -10.60 4.92
CA LEU A 219 14.09 -11.57 6.01
C LEU A 219 13.73 -10.83 7.30
N GLY A 220 12.82 -11.39 8.09
CA GLY A 220 12.53 -10.85 9.40
C GLY A 220 11.69 -11.78 10.24
N GLY A 221 11.44 -11.35 11.46
CA GLY A 221 10.56 -12.06 12.36
C GLY A 221 9.99 -11.18 13.45
N THR A 222 8.88 -11.64 14.01
CA THR A 222 8.21 -11.00 15.14
C THR A 222 8.00 -12.03 16.24
N TRP A 223 8.58 -11.77 17.40
CA TRP A 223 8.45 -12.56 18.60
C TRP A 223 7.45 -11.93 19.57
N ARG A 224 6.39 -12.67 19.89
CA ARG A 224 5.43 -12.36 20.95
C ARG A 224 6.05 -12.73 22.29
N ALA A 225 6.84 -11.83 22.86
CA ALA A 225 7.52 -12.04 24.14
C ALA A 225 6.55 -12.28 25.29
N THR A 226 5.40 -11.61 25.27
CA THR A 226 4.27 -11.84 26.19
C THR A 226 2.95 -11.66 25.42
N SER A 227 1.81 -11.84 26.08
CA SER A 227 0.50 -11.51 25.48
C SER A 227 0.30 -10.01 25.22
N GLN A 228 1.14 -9.15 25.81
CA GLN A 228 1.06 -7.68 25.72
C GLN A 228 2.18 -7.10 24.86
N THR A 229 3.32 -7.79 24.74
CA THR A 229 4.55 -7.27 24.15
C THR A 229 4.99 -8.11 22.96
N SER A 230 5.25 -7.45 21.83
CA SER A 230 5.92 -8.08 20.68
C SER A 230 7.14 -7.28 20.26
N LEU A 231 8.21 -7.98 19.89
CA LEU A 231 9.44 -7.40 19.37
C LEU A 231 9.72 -7.99 17.98
N GLY A 232 10.28 -7.23 17.07
CA GLY A 232 10.59 -7.71 15.73
C GLY A 232 11.81 -7.05 15.12
N VAL A 233 12.46 -7.79 14.23
CA VAL A 233 13.56 -7.31 13.40
C VAL A 233 13.30 -7.74 11.97
N TRP A 234 13.35 -6.80 11.04
CA TRP A 234 13.11 -7.04 9.62
C TRP A 234 14.19 -6.34 8.82
N THR A 235 14.88 -7.07 7.94
CA THR A 235 15.83 -6.50 6.98
C THR A 235 15.32 -6.72 5.57
N GLY A 236 15.51 -5.72 4.71
CA GLY A 236 15.13 -5.77 3.32
C GLY A 236 16.18 -5.06 2.46
N ARG A 237 16.41 -5.58 1.26
CA ARG A 237 17.38 -5.02 0.31
C ARG A 237 16.72 -4.89 -1.04
N LEU A 238 16.65 -3.66 -1.53
CA LEU A 238 16.36 -3.38 -2.94
C LEU A 238 17.70 -3.34 -3.68
N GLU A 239 17.96 -4.36 -4.50
CA GLU A 239 19.30 -4.61 -5.07
C GLU A 239 19.82 -3.39 -5.84
N ASP A 240 21.09 -3.07 -5.62
CA ASP A 240 21.79 -1.89 -6.15
C ASP A 240 21.23 -0.53 -5.73
N VAL A 241 20.29 -0.47 -4.78
CA VAL A 241 19.68 0.80 -4.34
C VAL A 241 19.91 1.02 -2.86
N TYR A 242 19.26 0.23 -2.00
CA TYR A 242 19.32 0.41 -0.56
C TYR A 242 19.19 -0.91 0.20
N GLN A 243 19.76 -0.95 1.40
CA GLN A 243 19.48 -1.95 2.41
C GLN A 243 18.90 -1.24 3.64
N GLN A 244 17.81 -1.79 4.17
CA GLN A 244 17.04 -1.22 5.27
C GLN A 244 16.79 -2.27 6.34
N THR A 245 17.02 -1.92 7.61
CA THR A 245 16.71 -2.77 8.76
C THR A 245 15.80 -2.03 9.73
N LEU A 246 14.62 -2.60 9.99
CA LEU A 246 13.66 -2.16 10.98
C LEU A 246 13.81 -2.97 12.26
N TYR A 247 13.91 -2.27 13.38
CA TYR A 247 13.66 -2.78 14.73
C TYR A 247 12.31 -2.25 15.19
N THR A 248 11.42 -3.13 15.65
CA THR A 248 10.07 -2.75 16.07
C THR A 248 9.73 -3.36 17.42
N GLY A 249 9.03 -2.60 18.26
CA GLY A 249 8.50 -3.03 19.53
C GLY A 249 7.09 -2.51 19.72
N THR A 250 6.19 -3.38 20.18
CA THR A 250 4.82 -3.02 20.54
C THR A 250 4.54 -3.48 21.95
N HIS A 251 3.83 -2.65 22.72
CA HIS A 251 3.36 -3.01 24.05
C HIS A 251 1.93 -2.49 24.25
N THR A 252 1.11 -3.27 24.94
CA THR A 252 -0.26 -2.91 25.30
C THR A 252 -0.47 -3.04 26.80
N LEU A 253 -1.09 -2.04 27.41
CA LEU A 253 -1.33 -1.97 28.84
C LEU A 253 -2.79 -1.59 29.10
N LYS A 254 -3.51 -2.43 29.85
CA LYS A 254 -4.82 -2.07 30.37
C LYS A 254 -4.69 -1.37 31.71
N ALA A 255 -5.12 -0.12 31.80
CA ALA A 255 -5.06 0.72 32.99
C ALA A 255 -6.46 1.21 33.37
N GLY A 256 -7.17 0.45 34.20
CA GLY A 256 -8.59 0.69 34.49
C GLY A 256 -9.45 0.50 33.24
N ASP A 257 -10.23 1.53 32.89
CA ASP A 257 -11.05 1.59 31.66
C ASP A 257 -10.23 1.88 30.40
N TRP A 258 -8.95 2.26 30.54
CA TRP A 258 -8.09 2.62 29.42
C TRP A 258 -7.34 1.42 28.87
N ASN A 259 -7.27 1.35 27.53
CA ASN A 259 -6.31 0.50 26.84
C ASN A 259 -5.24 1.41 26.22
N LEU A 260 -4.03 1.34 26.75
CA LEU A 260 -2.87 2.08 26.27
C LEU A 260 -2.07 1.17 25.34
N SER A 261 -1.53 1.72 24.25
CA SER A 261 -0.60 0.99 23.39
C SER A 261 0.52 1.88 22.89
N GLU A 262 1.71 1.33 22.82
CA GLU A 262 2.87 1.97 22.23
C GLU A 262 3.43 1.11 21.08
N THR A 263 3.93 1.79 20.06
CA THR A 263 4.69 1.18 18.96
C THR A 263 5.94 2.03 18.74
N LEU A 264 7.10 1.42 18.90
CA LEU A 264 8.40 2.05 18.72
C LEU A 264 9.12 1.36 17.57
N ASN A 265 9.55 2.15 16.60
CA ASN A 265 10.23 1.69 15.39
C ASN A 265 11.53 2.48 15.20
N TYR A 266 12.58 1.78 14.78
CA TYR A 266 13.83 2.37 14.33
C TYR A 266 14.22 1.72 13.00
N LEU A 267 14.32 2.50 11.93
CA LEU A 267 14.81 2.04 10.63
C LEU A 267 16.20 2.61 10.38
N ASP A 268 17.14 1.73 10.11
CA ASP A 268 18.49 2.06 9.67
C ASP A 268 18.63 1.71 8.19
N THR A 269 18.94 2.70 7.36
CA THR A 269 18.98 2.56 5.90
C THR A 269 20.24 3.15 5.31
N GLY A 270 20.93 2.35 4.52
CA GLY A 270 22.11 2.74 3.75
C GLY A 270 22.04 2.27 2.30
N GLU A 271 23.02 2.65 1.49
CA GLU A 271 23.12 2.20 0.11
C GLU A 271 23.39 0.69 -0.01
N SER A 272 23.14 0.15 -1.21
CA SER A 272 23.45 -1.24 -1.53
C SER A 272 24.01 -1.37 -2.93
N GLY A 273 24.93 -2.31 -3.14
CA GLY A 273 25.44 -2.69 -4.47
C GLY A 273 26.02 -1.50 -5.23
N SER A 274 25.54 -1.26 -6.46
CA SER A 274 26.03 -0.18 -7.31
C SER A 274 25.48 1.22 -6.98
N GLU A 275 24.80 1.42 -5.85
CA GLU A 275 24.37 2.73 -5.33
C GLU A 275 23.58 3.58 -6.35
N LYS A 276 22.60 2.98 -7.06
CA LYS A 276 21.84 3.66 -8.13
C LYS A 276 21.08 4.91 -7.67
N ALA A 277 20.80 5.04 -6.38
CA ALA A 277 20.19 6.23 -5.77
C ALA A 277 21.22 7.22 -5.17
N GLY A 278 22.52 6.94 -5.32
CA GLY A 278 23.60 7.65 -4.64
C GLY A 278 23.83 7.13 -3.21
N GLN A 279 24.62 7.88 -2.44
CA GLN A 279 24.86 7.61 -1.03
C GLN A 279 23.57 7.82 -0.23
N LEU A 280 23.26 6.86 0.66
CA LEU A 280 22.07 6.91 1.49
C LEU A 280 22.49 6.79 2.95
N ASP A 281 22.02 7.72 3.77
CA ASP A 281 22.14 7.71 5.22
C ASP A 281 20.81 8.18 5.80
N SER A 282 20.00 7.25 6.26
CA SER A 282 18.70 7.53 6.87
C SER A 282 18.51 6.64 8.09
N ARG A 283 18.33 7.29 9.25
CA ARG A 283 18.13 6.68 10.55
C ARG A 283 16.81 7.21 11.12
N MET A 284 15.72 6.54 10.75
CA MET A 284 14.35 6.94 11.07
C MET A 284 13.92 6.38 12.42
N THR A 285 13.77 7.25 13.41
CA THR A 285 13.07 6.93 14.67
C THR A 285 11.60 7.27 14.52
N SER A 286 10.71 6.36 14.90
CA SER A 286 9.26 6.54 14.83
C SER A 286 8.56 5.97 16.06
N ALA A 287 7.69 6.73 16.68
CA ALA A 287 6.89 6.31 17.83
C ALA A 287 5.41 6.64 17.62
N MET A 288 4.53 5.73 18.05
CA MET A 288 3.09 5.95 18.12
C MET A 288 2.58 5.53 19.49
N LEU A 289 2.01 6.47 20.24
CA LEU A 289 1.32 6.24 21.50
C LEU A 289 -0.18 6.35 21.26
N SER A 290 -0.96 5.41 21.80
CA SER A 290 -2.43 5.44 21.73
C SER A 290 -3.04 5.24 23.10
N ALA A 291 -4.12 5.97 23.38
CA ALA A 291 -4.95 5.82 24.57
C ALA A 291 -6.40 5.66 24.15
N ASN A 292 -6.94 4.46 24.31
CA ASN A 292 -8.33 4.13 24.00
C ASN A 292 -9.18 4.13 25.27
N LEU A 293 -10.34 4.79 25.20
CA LEU A 293 -11.38 4.79 26.22
C LEU A 293 -12.75 4.65 25.54
N ARG A 294 -13.33 3.45 25.64
CA ARG A 294 -14.65 3.13 25.05
C ARG A 294 -14.66 3.47 23.55
N ALA A 295 -15.48 4.44 23.16
CA ALA A 295 -15.66 4.91 21.78
C ALA A 295 -14.43 5.68 21.23
N GLN A 296 -13.60 6.22 22.11
CA GLN A 296 -12.63 7.25 21.77
C GLN A 296 -11.22 6.68 21.76
N THR A 297 -10.40 7.10 20.79
CA THR A 297 -8.96 6.81 20.81
C THR A 297 -8.17 8.08 20.52
N PHE A 298 -7.27 8.44 21.42
CA PHE A 298 -6.31 9.53 21.25
C PHE A 298 -4.98 8.93 20.82
N ARG A 299 -4.30 9.54 19.84
CA ARG A 299 -2.99 9.08 19.39
C ARG A 299 -2.01 10.23 19.23
N LEU A 300 -0.77 9.99 19.63
CA LEU A 300 0.35 10.90 19.47
C LEU A 300 1.47 10.16 18.72
N GLY A 301 1.89 10.72 17.59
CA GLY A 301 2.99 10.21 16.79
C GLY A 301 4.19 11.14 16.84
N TYR A 302 5.39 10.58 16.76
CA TYR A 302 6.64 11.33 16.59
C TYR A 302 7.53 10.60 15.59
N GLN A 303 8.21 11.35 14.73
CA GLN A 303 9.25 10.85 13.85
C GLN A 303 10.44 11.78 13.78
N TYR A 304 11.62 11.21 13.57
CA TYR A 304 12.82 11.94 13.22
C TYR A 304 13.69 11.10 12.29
N ASN A 305 14.01 11.64 11.12
CA ASN A 305 14.94 11.01 10.20
C ASN A 305 16.33 11.65 10.33
N ALA A 306 17.22 11.04 11.10
CA ALA A 306 18.61 11.49 11.17
C ALA A 306 19.39 11.05 9.92
N GLY A 307 20.43 11.80 9.57
CA GLY A 307 21.28 11.55 8.42
C GLY A 307 20.99 12.48 7.24
N ASP A 308 21.78 12.31 6.18
CA ASP A 308 21.85 13.25 5.07
C ASP A 308 20.92 12.87 3.89
N SER A 309 20.15 11.78 4.00
CA SER A 309 19.22 11.34 2.96
C SER A 309 17.77 11.18 3.46
N ALA A 310 16.83 11.30 2.53
CA ALA A 310 15.44 10.92 2.79
C ALA A 310 15.32 9.39 2.89
N LEU A 311 14.40 8.87 3.72
CA LEU A 311 14.14 7.44 3.84
C LEU A 311 13.69 6.87 2.48
N PRO A 312 14.46 5.99 1.81
CA PRO A 312 14.03 5.40 0.56
C PRO A 312 12.93 4.36 0.79
N PHE A 313 12.04 4.21 -0.19
CA PHE A 313 10.95 3.23 -0.17
C PHE A 313 10.57 2.80 -1.59
N ILE A 314 9.95 1.63 -1.72
CA ILE A 314 9.37 1.16 -2.99
C ILE A 314 8.15 2.02 -3.32
N HIS A 315 8.03 2.51 -4.56
CA HIS A 315 6.91 3.34 -4.98
C HIS A 315 5.55 2.67 -4.72
N ASP A 316 4.55 3.46 -4.36
CA ASP A 316 3.17 3.06 -4.04
C ASP A 316 2.94 2.15 -2.83
N THR A 317 3.98 1.60 -2.21
CA THR A 317 3.80 0.74 -1.04
C THR A 317 3.39 1.57 0.17
N ASP A 318 2.50 1.05 1.00
CA ASP A 318 2.34 1.59 2.34
C ASP A 318 3.59 1.21 3.17
N LEU A 319 4.00 2.08 4.09
CA LEU A 319 5.15 1.85 4.98
C LEU A 319 4.69 1.80 6.45
N PRO A 320 4.16 0.65 6.94
CA PRO A 320 3.66 0.52 8.30
C PRO A 320 4.72 0.78 9.39
N GLY A 321 6.02 0.66 9.03
CA GLY A 321 7.14 0.93 9.93
C GLY A 321 7.25 2.39 10.42
N VAL A 322 6.47 3.33 9.90
CA VAL A 322 6.54 4.75 10.29
C VAL A 322 5.17 5.36 10.63
N ALA A 323 5.12 6.16 11.69
CA ALA A 323 3.88 6.64 12.32
C ALA A 323 3.13 7.72 11.52
N ASN A 324 3.87 8.58 10.82
CA ASN A 324 3.38 9.75 10.10
C ASN A 324 3.51 9.59 8.56
N ALA A 325 3.71 8.37 8.04
CA ALA A 325 3.33 8.10 6.66
C ALA A 325 1.80 8.15 6.53
N VAL A 326 1.31 9.29 6.04
CA VAL A 326 -0.11 9.64 6.01
C VAL A 326 -0.67 9.61 4.58
N GLN A 327 -1.70 10.39 4.27
CA GLN A 327 -2.46 10.19 3.04
C GLN A 327 -1.75 10.74 1.80
N VAL A 328 -1.01 11.84 1.98
CA VAL A 328 -0.21 12.48 0.92
C VAL A 328 1.27 12.52 1.30
N LEU A 329 1.60 13.01 2.50
CA LEU A 329 2.96 13.18 2.98
C LEU A 329 3.46 11.98 3.79
N ARG A 330 4.79 11.87 3.89
CA ARG A 330 5.50 10.86 4.68
C ARG A 330 6.38 11.40 5.79
N PHE A 331 6.75 12.68 5.72
CA PHE A 331 7.62 13.35 6.69
C PHE A 331 8.95 12.60 6.87
N ASP A 332 9.58 12.27 5.75
CA ASP A 332 10.69 11.34 5.64
C ASP A 332 11.96 11.95 5.01
N ARG A 333 12.04 13.29 4.89
CA ARG A 333 13.23 13.97 4.35
C ARG A 333 14.42 13.85 5.29
N ALA A 334 15.62 14.13 4.76
CA ALA A 334 16.83 14.26 5.56
C ALA A 334 16.62 15.28 6.70
N GLN A 335 16.99 14.90 7.92
CA GLN A 335 16.90 15.70 9.15
C GLN A 335 15.48 16.12 9.56
N GLU A 336 14.43 15.69 8.86
CA GLU A 336 13.06 16.08 9.16
C GLU A 336 12.58 15.49 10.49
N ARG A 337 12.04 16.34 11.35
CA ARG A 337 11.32 15.96 12.58
C ARG A 337 9.84 16.22 12.36
N SER A 338 8.99 15.29 12.77
CA SER A 338 7.55 15.50 12.71
C SER A 338 6.81 14.93 13.91
N TRP A 339 5.67 15.53 14.23
CA TRP A 339 4.74 15.04 15.24
C TRP A 339 3.32 14.96 14.68
N GLN A 340 2.53 14.05 15.24
CA GLN A 340 1.14 13.83 14.88
C GLN A 340 0.27 13.86 16.13
N ALA A 341 -0.89 14.50 16.02
CA ALA A 341 -2.01 14.34 16.94
C ALA A 341 -3.21 13.79 16.17
N ARG A 342 -3.82 12.73 16.68
CA ARG A 342 -4.96 12.08 16.04
C ARG A 342 -6.03 11.70 17.06
N TYR A 343 -7.28 11.82 16.66
CA TYR A 343 -8.45 11.41 17.43
C TYR A 343 -9.37 10.56 16.56
N ASP A 344 -9.78 9.42 17.09
CA ASP A 344 -10.69 8.48 16.45
C ASP A 344 -11.93 8.28 17.31
N LEU A 345 -13.07 8.11 16.64
CA LEU A 345 -14.36 7.85 17.26
C LEU A 345 -15.07 6.69 16.58
N ASP A 346 -15.41 5.66 17.35
CA ASP A 346 -16.33 4.59 16.97
C ASP A 346 -17.73 4.92 17.49
N PHE A 347 -18.65 5.23 16.57
CA PHE A 347 -20.00 5.66 16.92
C PHE A 347 -20.92 4.47 17.30
N ALA A 348 -20.44 3.22 17.25
CA ALA A 348 -21.22 2.08 17.74
C ALA A 348 -21.61 2.26 19.22
N ALA A 349 -20.68 2.75 20.04
CA ALA A 349 -20.94 3.09 21.45
C ALA A 349 -21.89 4.28 21.63
N LEU A 350 -22.16 5.05 20.57
CA LEU A 350 -23.10 6.17 20.52
C LEU A 350 -24.42 5.79 19.81
N GLY A 351 -24.64 4.50 19.52
CA GLY A 351 -25.87 4.01 18.89
C GLY A 351 -25.90 4.04 17.36
N VAL A 352 -24.78 4.34 16.70
CA VAL A 352 -24.66 4.35 15.23
C VAL A 352 -23.59 3.34 14.79
N PRO A 353 -23.85 2.02 14.91
CA PRO A 353 -22.90 1.00 14.52
C PRO A 353 -22.58 1.09 13.03
N GLY A 354 -21.30 0.86 12.70
CA GLY A 354 -20.78 0.98 11.34
C GLY A 354 -20.27 2.37 10.97
N LEU A 355 -20.57 3.41 11.75
CA LEU A 355 -20.01 4.76 11.57
C LEU A 355 -18.71 4.91 12.38
N THR A 356 -17.62 5.24 11.70
CA THR A 356 -16.35 5.61 12.31
C THR A 356 -15.83 6.91 11.71
N ALA A 357 -15.11 7.69 12.50
CA ALA A 357 -14.44 8.87 12.00
C ALA A 357 -13.09 9.08 12.69
N PHE A 358 -12.15 9.71 11.99
CA PHE A 358 -10.97 10.27 12.64
C PHE A 358 -10.60 11.64 12.07
N ALA A 359 -9.94 12.43 12.91
CA ALA A 359 -9.20 13.61 12.50
C ALA A 359 -7.75 13.45 12.93
N ARG A 360 -6.81 13.88 12.09
CA ARG A 360 -5.39 13.98 12.47
C ARG A 360 -4.76 15.24 11.91
N TYR A 361 -3.75 15.72 12.62
CA TYR A 361 -2.87 16.79 12.20
C TYR A 361 -1.43 16.32 12.37
N VAL A 362 -0.62 16.50 11.34
CA VAL A 362 0.81 16.19 11.34
C VAL A 362 1.57 17.43 10.93
N LYS A 363 2.67 17.75 11.62
CA LYS A 363 3.57 18.83 11.25
C LYS A 363 5.02 18.34 11.25
N GLY A 364 5.76 18.70 10.21
CA GLY A 364 7.19 18.48 10.05
C GLY A 364 7.99 19.77 9.92
N ASP A 365 9.21 19.75 10.42
CA ASP A 365 10.21 20.84 10.32
C ASP A 365 11.64 20.27 10.30
N ASN A 366 12.64 21.16 10.37
CA ASN A 366 14.07 20.83 10.50
C ASN A 366 14.74 20.28 9.23
N PHE A 367 14.15 20.57 8.07
CA PHE A 367 14.77 20.31 6.76
C PHE A 367 14.97 21.64 6.01
N LYS A 368 15.76 21.60 4.94
CA LYS A 368 16.06 22.79 4.13
C LYS A 368 15.27 22.81 2.83
N VAL A 369 14.77 23.97 2.44
CA VAL A 369 14.20 24.25 1.12
C VAL A 369 14.96 25.43 0.52
N ALA A 370 15.69 25.18 -0.57
CA ALA A 370 16.56 26.18 -1.20
C ALA A 370 17.56 26.87 -0.22
N GLY A 371 18.03 26.14 0.79
CA GLY A 371 18.97 26.63 1.80
C GLY A 371 18.32 27.22 3.07
N GLU A 372 17.02 27.52 3.03
CA GLU A 372 16.26 28.08 4.15
C GLU A 372 15.58 27.00 4.98
N ASP A 373 15.26 27.30 6.25
CA ASP A 373 14.47 26.40 7.09
C ASP A 373 13.07 26.20 6.50
N GLY A 374 12.69 24.94 6.29
CA GLY A 374 11.39 24.54 5.77
C GLY A 374 10.52 23.87 6.81
N SER A 375 9.21 23.97 6.60
CA SER A 375 8.19 23.28 7.36
C SER A 375 7.03 22.86 6.47
N GLU A 376 6.29 21.84 6.91
CA GLU A 376 5.04 21.45 6.27
C GLU A 376 4.07 20.80 7.26
N TRP A 377 2.79 20.80 6.92
CA TRP A 377 1.77 20.13 7.71
C TRP A 377 0.69 19.51 6.82
N GLU A 378 0.07 18.45 7.33
CA GLU A 378 -1.07 17.76 6.72
C GLU A 378 -2.16 17.55 7.77
N ARG A 379 -3.39 17.94 7.44
CA ARG A 379 -4.59 17.64 8.24
C ARG A 379 -5.49 16.69 7.46
N ASN A 380 -5.87 15.57 8.08
CA ASN A 380 -6.79 14.62 7.48
C ASN A 380 -8.09 14.49 8.27
N LEU A 381 -9.19 14.34 7.53
CA LEU A 381 -10.46 13.85 8.02
C LEU A 381 -10.82 12.57 7.26
N ASP A 382 -11.33 11.58 7.98
CA ASP A 382 -11.86 10.35 7.39
C ASP A 382 -13.16 10.01 8.08
N ILE A 383 -14.21 9.78 7.30
CA ILE A 383 -15.52 9.35 7.78
C ILE A 383 -15.91 8.14 6.96
N THR A 384 -16.21 7.03 7.65
CA THR A 384 -16.63 5.79 7.03
C THR A 384 -17.94 5.33 7.65
N TYR A 385 -18.92 4.97 6.82
CA TYR A 385 -20.14 4.30 7.24
C TYR A 385 -20.30 2.97 6.50
N VAL A 386 -20.44 1.87 7.25
CA VAL A 386 -20.76 0.54 6.71
C VAL A 386 -22.18 0.17 7.11
N ILE A 387 -23.02 -0.12 6.13
CA ILE A 387 -24.41 -0.54 6.37
C ILE A 387 -24.41 -1.90 7.09
N GLN A 388 -25.05 -1.96 8.26
CA GLN A 388 -24.98 -3.12 9.16
C GLN A 388 -26.01 -4.21 8.87
N SER A 389 -27.13 -3.88 8.21
CA SER A 389 -28.25 -4.80 7.99
C SER A 389 -29.04 -4.47 6.72
N GLY A 390 -29.97 -5.36 6.35
CA GLY A 390 -30.83 -5.20 5.16
C GLY A 390 -30.12 -5.55 3.84
N PRO A 391 -30.77 -5.26 2.69
CA PRO A 391 -30.29 -5.67 1.37
C PRO A 391 -28.91 -5.11 0.98
N LEU A 392 -28.52 -3.97 1.56
CA LEU A 392 -27.24 -3.31 1.30
C LEU A 392 -26.21 -3.55 2.41
N LYS A 393 -26.40 -4.54 3.28
CA LYS A 393 -25.44 -4.90 4.32
C LYS A 393 -24.04 -5.06 3.72
N ASN A 394 -23.03 -4.47 4.36
CA ASN A 394 -21.63 -4.39 3.92
C ASN A 394 -21.32 -3.36 2.82
N LEU A 395 -22.30 -2.59 2.33
CA LEU A 395 -22.01 -1.41 1.53
C LEU A 395 -21.32 -0.37 2.42
N ALA A 396 -20.12 0.03 2.00
CA ALA A 396 -19.30 1.02 2.69
C ALA A 396 -19.29 2.34 1.90
N LEU A 397 -19.55 3.44 2.60
CA LEU A 397 -19.37 4.80 2.12
C LEU A 397 -18.24 5.44 2.90
N ARG A 398 -17.23 5.96 2.21
CA ARG A 398 -16.08 6.59 2.85
C ARG A 398 -15.75 7.91 2.18
N TRP A 399 -15.63 8.96 2.98
CA TRP A 399 -15.12 10.25 2.57
C TRP A 399 -13.81 10.53 3.28
N ARG A 400 -12.81 10.96 2.51
CA ARG A 400 -11.50 11.37 3.02
C ARG A 400 -11.21 12.77 2.53
N ASN A 401 -10.78 13.65 3.43
CA ASN A 401 -10.36 14.99 3.08
C ASN A 401 -8.95 15.27 3.62
N VAL A 402 -8.15 15.95 2.82
CA VAL A 402 -6.82 16.43 3.18
C VAL A 402 -6.74 17.91 2.90
N GLU A 403 -6.10 18.61 3.80
CA GLU A 403 -5.55 19.95 3.57
C GLU A 403 -4.08 19.85 3.96
N LEU A 404 -3.20 20.35 3.10
CA LEU A 404 -1.77 20.39 3.37
C LEU A 404 -1.17 21.70 2.90
N GLN A 405 -0.14 22.14 3.60
CA GLN A 405 0.65 23.30 3.27
C GLN A 405 2.09 23.06 3.68
N GLY A 406 3.03 23.40 2.79
CA GLY A 406 4.44 23.33 3.12
C GLY A 406 5.31 24.18 2.21
N ASP A 407 6.50 24.52 2.70
CA ASP A 407 7.48 25.32 1.96
C ASP A 407 8.03 24.55 0.75
N ALA A 408 8.12 23.21 0.85
CA ALA A 408 8.53 22.33 -0.24
C ALA A 408 7.36 21.85 -1.12
N THR A 409 6.18 21.67 -0.54
CA THR A 409 5.06 20.95 -1.15
C THR A 409 3.96 21.87 -1.70
N GLY A 410 3.96 23.14 -1.29
CA GLY A 410 2.92 24.12 -1.59
C GLY A 410 1.62 23.82 -0.86
N ARG A 411 0.55 24.55 -1.18
CA ARG A 411 -0.80 24.30 -0.66
C ARG A 411 -1.58 23.36 -1.57
N ARG A 412 -2.25 22.37 -0.98
CA ARG A 412 -3.10 21.42 -1.70
C ARG A 412 -4.28 20.98 -0.86
N ASP A 413 -5.41 20.76 -1.53
CA ASP A 413 -6.59 20.15 -0.93
C ASP A 413 -6.95 18.87 -1.66
N GLU A 414 -7.31 17.83 -0.93
CA GLU A 414 -7.71 16.55 -1.52
C GLU A 414 -9.06 16.09 -0.98
N ASN A 415 -9.91 15.56 -1.86
CA ASN A 415 -11.12 14.86 -1.52
C ASN A 415 -11.16 13.51 -2.22
N ARG A 416 -11.51 12.47 -1.46
CA ARG A 416 -11.80 11.13 -1.98
C ARG A 416 -13.18 10.72 -1.51
N VAL A 417 -14.04 10.31 -2.43
CA VAL A 417 -15.33 9.66 -2.13
C VAL A 417 -15.26 8.25 -2.68
N ILE A 418 -15.40 7.28 -1.78
CA ILE A 418 -15.22 5.86 -2.07
C ILE A 418 -16.48 5.14 -1.64
N ILE A 419 -17.11 4.44 -2.58
CA ILE A 419 -18.24 3.55 -2.32
C ILE A 419 -17.78 2.13 -2.65
N ALA A 420 -17.82 1.22 -1.69
CA ALA A 420 -17.36 -0.14 -1.86
C ALA A 420 -18.38 -1.16 -1.39
N TYR A 421 -18.53 -2.25 -2.15
CA TYR A 421 -19.35 -3.41 -1.77
C TYR A 421 -18.60 -4.68 -2.13
N THR A 422 -18.45 -5.59 -1.16
CA THR A 422 -17.82 -6.89 -1.38
C THR A 422 -18.89 -7.98 -1.34
N LEU A 423 -19.08 -8.62 -2.49
CA LEU A 423 -19.97 -9.76 -2.66
C LEU A 423 -19.16 -11.06 -2.52
N PRO A 424 -19.41 -11.87 -1.48
CA PRO A 424 -18.90 -13.23 -1.44
C PRO A 424 -19.60 -14.05 -2.52
N LEU A 425 -18.82 -14.81 -3.29
CA LEU A 425 -19.32 -15.65 -4.38
C LEU A 425 -19.56 -17.09 -3.93
N PHE A 426 -18.63 -17.61 -3.12
CA PHE A 426 -18.69 -18.91 -2.44
C PHE A 426 -17.69 -18.92 -1.28
#